data_AF-A0A536DKA2-F1
#
_entry.id   AF-A0A536DKA2-F1
#
_cell.length_a   1.000
_cell.length_b   1.000
_cell.length_c   1.000
_cell.angle_alpha   90.00
_cell.angle_beta   90.00
_cell.angle_gamma   90.00
#
_symmetry.space_group_name_H-M   'P 1'
#
loop_
_entity.id
_entity.type
_entity.pdbx_description
1 polymer ?
#
loop_
_entity_poly.entity_id
_entity_poly.type
_entity_poly.pdbx_seq_one_letter_code
_entity_poly.pdbx_strand_id
1 'polypeptide(L)'
;MNLERLGAHEAARAYVQQTEVNRSAAPARPENADKSRTRANSRRDTVTLSDNARVLASAREVVQQAPDVREQKVADIKQRVADGTYSVPSHVLARKMLTTEQN
;
A
#
# COMPACT_ATOMS: atom_id res chain seq x y z
N MET A 1 -25.40 -2.91 4.97
CA MET A 1 -24.40 -2.24 4.12
C MET A 1 -23.70 -1.20 4.96
N ASN A 2 -22.42 -1.41 5.29
CA ASN A 2 -21.50 -0.41 5.87
C ASN A 2 -20.11 -1.07 5.94
N LEU A 3 -19.39 -1.12 4.82
CA LEU A 3 -18.00 -1.64 4.77
C LEU A 3 -16.98 -0.56 4.35
N GLU A 4 -17.39 0.67 4.08
CA GLU A 4 -16.50 1.69 3.52
C GLU A 4 -15.64 2.49 4.52
N ARG A 5 -15.46 2.05 5.77
CA ARG A 5 -14.65 2.84 6.74
C ARG A 5 -13.24 2.35 7.03
N LEU A 6 -12.78 1.21 6.52
CA LEU A 6 -11.53 0.57 7.00
C LEU A 6 -10.23 0.83 6.21
N GLY A 7 -10.25 1.56 5.10
CA GLY A 7 -9.02 1.80 4.30
C GLY A 7 -8.06 2.87 4.84
N ALA A 8 -8.54 3.81 5.67
CA ALA A 8 -7.80 5.02 6.02
C ALA A 8 -6.96 4.92 7.30
N HIS A 9 -7.23 3.95 8.18
CA HIS A 9 -6.58 3.85 9.48
C HIS A 9 -5.49 2.78 9.59
N GLU A 10 -5.33 1.91 8.59
CA GLU A 10 -4.21 0.96 8.55
C GLU A 10 -2.92 1.61 8.05
N ALA A 11 -3.00 2.45 7.02
CA ALA A 11 -1.83 3.12 6.46
C ALA A 11 -1.15 4.07 7.47
N ALA A 12 -1.94 4.67 8.38
CA ALA A 12 -1.44 5.51 9.45
C ALA A 12 -0.72 4.71 10.55
N ARG A 13 -1.09 3.45 10.79
CA ARG A 13 -0.49 2.61 11.84
C ARG A 13 0.87 2.05 11.44
N ALA A 14 1.05 1.71 10.16
CA ALA A 14 2.31 1.15 9.67
C ALA A 14 3.50 2.12 9.83
N TYR A 15 3.25 3.44 9.84
CA TYR A 15 4.30 4.44 10.01
C TYR A 15 4.66 4.73 11.49
N VAL A 16 3.74 4.48 12.43
CA VAL A 16 3.94 4.77 13.87
C VAL A 16 4.90 3.77 14.53
N GLN A 17 5.06 2.58 13.96
CA GLN A 17 5.82 1.50 14.59
C GLN A 17 7.35 1.73 14.61
N GLN A 18 7.87 2.68 13.83
CA GLN A 18 9.32 2.92 13.74
C GLN A 18 9.83 4.03 14.68
N THR A 19 8.95 4.84 15.29
CA THR A 19 9.37 5.97 16.14
C THR A 19 9.49 5.65 17.63
N GLU A 20 9.11 4.45 18.08
CA GLU A 20 9.18 4.07 19.50
C GLU A 20 10.56 3.54 19.93
N VAL A 21 11.44 3.18 18.99
CA VAL A 21 12.75 2.56 19.30
C VAL A 21 13.80 3.58 19.74
N ASN A 22 13.54 4.88 19.60
CA ASN A 22 14.56 5.93 19.80
C ASN A 22 14.30 6.88 20.99
N ARG A 23 13.37 6.54 21.90
CA ARG A 23 13.01 7.40 23.05
C ARG A 23 13.61 6.98 24.39
N SER A 24 14.43 5.94 24.43
CA SER A 24 15.14 5.48 25.63
C SER A 24 16.48 6.21 25.81
N ALA A 25 16.43 7.51 26.08
CA ALA A 25 17.52 8.26 26.72
C ALA A 25 16.93 9.36 27.62
N ALA A 26 17.04 9.13 28.94
CA ALA A 26 16.47 9.87 30.08
C ALA A 26 17.24 11.20 30.39
N PRO A 27 17.09 11.92 31.55
CA PRO A 27 16.17 11.81 32.71
C PRO A 27 15.65 13.16 33.33
N ALA A 28 14.90 13.05 34.46
CA ALA A 28 14.79 13.98 35.63
C ALA A 28 13.42 14.63 35.98
N ARG A 29 12.68 13.94 36.86
CA ARG A 29 11.95 14.28 38.13
C ARG A 29 11.41 15.72 38.49
N PRO A 30 10.53 15.87 39.51
CA PRO A 30 9.16 16.42 39.36
C PRO A 30 8.89 17.68 40.22
N GLU A 31 7.80 18.43 39.98
CA GLU A 31 7.05 19.11 41.07
C GLU A 31 5.84 19.94 40.61
N ASN A 32 4.82 19.90 41.46
CA ASN A 32 3.72 20.85 41.66
C ASN A 32 2.52 20.82 40.70
N ALA A 33 1.46 20.25 41.24
CA ALA A 33 0.08 20.44 40.82
C ALA A 33 -0.35 21.89 41.08
N ASP A 34 -0.73 22.61 40.03
CA ASP A 34 -1.63 23.74 40.16
C ASP A 34 -2.74 23.68 39.10
N LYS A 35 -3.97 23.80 39.59
CA LYS A 35 -5.20 23.76 38.82
C LYS A 35 -5.50 25.18 38.37
N SER A 36 -5.16 25.52 37.13
CA SER A 36 -5.80 26.67 36.48
C SER A 36 -6.06 26.41 35.00
N ARG A 37 -7.34 26.53 34.66
CA ARG A 37 -7.93 26.38 33.33
C ARG A 37 -7.28 27.35 32.36
N THR A 38 -6.42 26.83 31.49
CA THR A 38 -6.03 27.55 30.27
C THR A 38 -6.15 26.62 29.08
N ARG A 39 -7.27 26.81 28.38
CA ARG A 39 -7.48 26.54 26.95
C ARG A 39 -7.20 25.10 26.54
N ALA A 40 -8.28 24.41 26.16
CA ALA A 40 -8.24 23.29 25.25
C ALA A 40 -7.57 23.71 23.93
N ASN A 41 -6.25 23.83 23.94
CA ASN A 41 -5.45 23.79 22.74
C ASN A 41 -5.20 22.30 22.52
N SER A 42 -6.21 21.62 21.96
CA SER A 42 -5.96 20.38 21.26
C SER A 42 -4.90 20.71 20.22
N ARG A 43 -3.62 20.47 20.58
CA ARG A 43 -2.54 20.42 19.61
C ARG A 43 -3.01 19.37 18.61
N ARG A 44 -3.55 19.84 17.50
CA ARG A 44 -3.92 18.99 16.38
C ARG A 44 -2.60 18.51 15.84
N ASP A 45 -2.24 17.29 16.19
CA ASP A 45 -1.14 16.59 15.55
C ASP A 45 -1.41 16.63 14.04
N THR A 46 -0.55 17.35 13.33
CA THR A 46 -0.69 17.56 11.90
C THR A 46 0.03 16.40 11.22
N VAL A 47 -0.74 15.44 10.72
CA VAL A 47 -0.20 14.35 9.91
C VAL A 47 0.02 14.86 8.49
N THR A 48 1.26 14.76 7.99
CA THR A 48 1.60 15.10 6.61
C THR A 48 1.97 13.81 5.88
N LEU A 49 1.34 13.58 4.73
CA LEU A 49 1.67 12.46 3.86
C LEU A 49 2.94 12.80 3.08
N SER A 50 3.95 11.92 3.12
CA SER A 50 5.15 12.10 2.31
C SER A 50 4.83 12.00 0.81
N ASP A 51 5.63 12.64 -0.03
CA ASP A 51 5.43 12.63 -1.49
C ASP A 51 5.43 11.21 -2.06
N ASN A 52 6.33 10.35 -1.57
CA ASN A 52 6.39 8.94 -1.95
C ASN A 52 5.09 8.18 -1.62
N ALA A 53 4.48 8.47 -0.48
CA ALA A 53 3.24 7.83 -0.08
C ALA A 53 2.06 8.32 -0.93
N ARG A 54 2.06 9.59 -1.37
CA ARG A 54 1.09 10.11 -2.34
C ARG A 54 1.22 9.41 -3.70
N VAL A 55 2.44 9.25 -4.21
CA VAL A 55 2.71 8.55 -5.48
C VAL A 55 2.29 7.09 -5.41
N LEU A 56 2.58 6.40 -4.31
CA LEU A 56 2.15 5.02 -4.10
C LEU A 56 0.62 4.90 -4.03
N ALA A 57 -0.06 5.82 -3.35
CA ALA A 57 -1.52 5.84 -3.28
C ALA A 57 -2.14 6.02 -4.67
N SER A 58 -1.65 6.97 -5.48
CA SER A 58 -2.14 7.15 -6.85
C SER A 58 -1.85 5.94 -7.74
N ALA A 59 -0.67 5.34 -7.61
CA ALA A 59 -0.32 4.13 -8.38
C ALA A 59 -1.24 2.96 -8.03
N ARG A 60 -1.57 2.78 -6.74
CA ARG A 60 -2.53 1.75 -6.29
C ARG A 60 -3.92 1.98 -6.84
N GLU A 61 -4.38 3.23 -6.88
CA GLU A 61 -5.70 3.57 -7.43
C GLU A 61 -5.77 3.26 -8.93
N VAL A 62 -4.75 3.65 -9.70
CA VAL A 62 -4.66 3.36 -11.13
C VAL A 62 -4.65 1.84 -11.40
N VAL A 63 -3.93 1.07 -10.58
CA VAL A 63 -3.90 -0.39 -10.69
C VAL A 63 -5.26 -1.01 -10.36
N GLN A 64 -6.00 -0.48 -9.38
CA GLN A 64 -7.33 -0.96 -9.02
C GLN A 64 -8.40 -0.60 -10.07
N GLN A 65 -8.26 0.55 -10.73
CA GLN A 65 -9.16 0.99 -11.80
C GLN A 65 -8.82 0.34 -13.16
N ALA A 66 -7.65 -0.28 -13.28
CA ALA A 66 -7.27 -0.96 -14.50
C ALA A 66 -8.23 -2.13 -14.78
N PRO A 67 -8.62 -2.36 -16.04
CA PRO A 67 -9.49 -3.46 -16.39
C PRO A 67 -8.80 -4.80 -16.12
N ASP A 68 -9.58 -5.79 -15.64
CA ASP A 68 -9.12 -7.15 -15.43
C ASP A 68 -8.53 -7.77 -16.70
N VAL A 69 -9.11 -7.43 -17.85
CA VAL A 69 -8.69 -7.92 -19.17
C VAL A 69 -8.07 -6.78 -19.97
N ARG A 70 -6.83 -6.99 -20.42
CA ARG A 70 -6.14 -6.08 -21.36
C ARG A 70 -6.46 -6.46 -22.80
N GLU A 71 -7.59 -5.99 -23.30
CA GLU A 71 -8.11 -6.31 -24.64
C GLU A 71 -7.08 -6.14 -25.76
N GLN A 72 -6.33 -5.03 -25.75
CA GLN A 72 -5.29 -4.77 -26.76
C GLN A 72 -4.21 -5.86 -26.78
N LYS A 73 -3.77 -6.33 -25.61
CA LYS A 73 -2.77 -7.39 -25.51
C LYS A 73 -3.35 -8.74 -25.97
N VAL A 74 -4.62 -8.99 -25.67
CA VAL A 74 -5.31 -10.20 -26.12
C VAL A 74 -5.45 -10.20 -27.64
N ALA A 75 -5.81 -9.08 -28.25
CA ALA A 75 -5.93 -8.94 -29.70
C ALA A 75 -4.59 -9.18 -30.41
N ASP A 76 -3.50 -8.57 -29.92
CA ASP A 76 -2.14 -8.79 -30.46
C ASP A 76 -1.72 -10.27 -30.39
N ILE A 77 -1.96 -10.92 -29.26
CA ILE A 77 -1.65 -12.35 -29.11
C ILE A 77 -2.49 -13.19 -30.07
N LYS A 78 -3.80 -12.90 -30.19
CA LYS A 78 -4.69 -13.61 -31.14
C LYS A 78 -4.20 -13.50 -32.57
N GLN A 79 -3.74 -12.31 -32.99
CA GLN A 79 -3.15 -12.12 -34.32
C GLN A 79 -1.90 -12.97 -34.50
N ARG A 80 -0.93 -12.92 -33.57
CA ARG A 80 0.29 -13.74 -33.66
C ARG A 80 0.02 -15.24 -33.67
N VAL A 81 -1.04 -15.69 -32.98
CA VAL A 81 -1.48 -17.09 -33.03
C VAL A 81 -2.04 -17.42 -34.41
N ALA A 82 -2.89 -16.57 -34.99
CA ALA A 82 -3.44 -16.77 -36.34
C ALA A 82 -2.33 -16.77 -37.42
N ASP A 83 -1.34 -15.91 -37.26
CA ASP A 83 -0.19 -15.79 -38.17
C ASP A 83 0.84 -16.91 -37.97
N GLY A 84 0.65 -17.79 -36.98
CA GLY A 84 1.59 -18.87 -36.65
C GLY A 84 2.92 -18.40 -36.06
N THR A 85 3.05 -17.12 -35.71
CA THR A 85 4.29 -16.53 -35.18
C THR A 85 4.37 -16.57 -33.65
N TYR A 86 3.30 -17.03 -32.98
CA TYR A 86 3.29 -17.21 -31.55
C TYR A 86 3.97 -18.53 -31.15
N SER A 87 5.15 -18.44 -30.54
CA SER A 87 5.89 -19.58 -29.99
C SER A 87 6.20 -19.39 -28.51
N VAL A 88 5.93 -20.40 -27.69
CA VAL A 88 6.24 -20.41 -26.27
C VAL A 88 7.35 -21.43 -26.00
N PRO A 89 8.48 -21.03 -25.37
CA PRO A 89 9.55 -21.97 -25.05
C PRO A 89 9.08 -23.08 -24.08
N SER A 90 9.35 -24.35 -24.42
CA SER A 90 8.84 -25.51 -23.67
C SER A 90 9.24 -25.52 -22.19
N HIS A 91 10.43 -25.02 -21.86
CA HIS A 91 10.92 -24.92 -20.47
C HIS A 91 10.12 -23.92 -19.62
N VAL A 92 9.67 -22.81 -20.23
CA VAL A 92 8.83 -21.81 -19.55
C VAL A 92 7.45 -22.40 -19.29
N LEU A 93 6.91 -23.14 -20.26
CA LEU A 93 5.63 -23.82 -20.15
C LEU A 93 5.64 -24.84 -18.99
N ALA A 94 6.64 -25.73 -18.97
CA ALA A 94 6.80 -26.74 -17.93
C ALA A 94 6.95 -26.12 -16.52
N ARG A 95 7.76 -25.06 -16.40
CA ARG A 95 7.90 -24.33 -15.13
C ARG A 95 6.57 -23.73 -14.66
N LYS A 96 5.78 -23.17 -15.58
CA LYS A 96 4.48 -22.60 -15.24
C LYS A 96 3.48 -23.65 -14.80
N MET A 97 3.41 -24.80 -15.48
CA MET A 97 2.56 -25.92 -15.06
C MET A 97 2.90 -26.36 -13.63
N LEU A 98 4.18 -26.56 -13.30
CA LEU A 98 4.57 -26.97 -11.94
C LEU A 98 4.26 -25.92 -10.86
N THR A 99 4.33 -24.63 -11.20
CA THR A 99 4.01 -23.55 -10.25
C THR A 99 2.51 -23.46 -9.98
N THR A 100 1.67 -23.77 -10.98
CA THR A 100 0.21 -23.73 -10.86
C THR A 100 -0.33 -24.81 -9.92
N GLU A 101 0.32 -25.97 -9.80
CA GLU A 101 -0.08 -27.07 -8.89
C GLU A 101 0.26 -26.79 -7.40
N GLN A 102 1.04 -25.75 -7.10
CA GLN A 102 1.54 -25.44 -5.75
C GLN A 102 0.75 -24.31 -5.06
N ASN A 103 -0.39 -23.90 -5.64
CA ASN A 103 -1.12 -22.68 -5.27
C ASN A 103 -2.62 -22.94 -5.10
#